data_AF-A0A382LUI9-F1
#
_entry.id   AF-A0A382LUI9-F1
#
_cell.length_a   1.000
_cell.length_b   1.000
_cell.length_c   1.000
_cell.angle_alpha   90.00
_cell.angle_beta   90.00
_cell.angle_gamma   90.00
#
_symmetry.space_group_name_H-M   'P 1'
#
loop_
_entity.id
_entity.type
_entity.pdbx_description
1 polymer ?
#
loop_
_entity_poly.entity_id
_entity_poly.type
_entity_poly.pdbx_seq_one_letter_code
_entity_poly.pdbx_strand_id
1 'polypeptide(L)'
;MPDQEDQQDVQYSDSQRTEADRLVNKNRFIGALQRPEIGPFGVMILLLLALGVFSVPEGVDSLNPFDGEGFNALGIRNNTRLVAQLGIIAIGAGLLIIAGEFDLSIGSMIGFSGMCMAVMLKWGFHIVVPIVTSSPDGMSIEWIRIFSIDQVDPWMSVGITLCFTLFFGWLIGFIVVKTGLAS
;
A
#
# COMPACT_ATOMS: atom_id res chain seq x y z
N MET A 1 11.13 -28.78 -64.01
CA MET A 1 9.88 -28.15 -63.57
C MET A 1 10.17 -27.60 -62.18
N PRO A 2 10.11 -26.28 -61.97
CA PRO A 2 10.32 -25.68 -60.65
C PRO A 2 8.98 -25.65 -59.93
N ASP A 3 8.91 -26.26 -58.74
CA ASP A 3 7.77 -26.09 -57.85
C ASP A 3 8.09 -24.94 -56.90
N GLN A 4 7.40 -23.82 -57.13
CA GLN A 4 7.31 -22.65 -56.28
C GLN A 4 6.27 -22.86 -55.18
N GLU A 5 6.42 -22.09 -54.11
CA GLU A 5 5.38 -21.66 -53.16
C GLU A 5 4.97 -22.62 -52.03
N ASP A 6 5.67 -22.48 -50.89
CA ASP A 6 5.00 -22.27 -49.60
C ASP A 6 5.98 -21.55 -48.65
N GLN A 7 6.40 -20.34 -49.05
CA GLN A 7 6.84 -19.32 -48.10
C GLN A 7 5.59 -18.77 -47.43
N GLN A 8 5.21 -19.36 -46.30
CA GLN A 8 4.27 -18.73 -45.39
C GLN A 8 4.96 -17.51 -44.79
N ASP A 9 4.81 -16.38 -45.47
CA ASP A 9 5.06 -15.06 -44.93
C ASP A 9 4.18 -14.89 -43.70
N VAL A 10 4.79 -15.06 -42.52
CA VAL A 10 4.22 -14.61 -41.26
C VAL A 10 4.12 -13.09 -41.37
N GLN A 11 2.98 -12.59 -41.85
CA GLN A 11 2.58 -11.21 -41.68
C GLN A 11 2.42 -10.96 -40.17
N TYR A 12 3.53 -10.62 -39.53
CA TYR A 12 3.49 -9.84 -38.30
C TYR A 12 2.91 -8.50 -38.73
N SER A 13 1.61 -8.31 -38.50
CA SER A 13 1.02 -6.96 -38.43
C SER A 13 1.69 -6.28 -37.24
N ASP A 14 2.90 -5.80 -37.48
CA ASP A 14 3.56 -4.81 -36.66
C ASP A 14 2.72 -3.56 -36.86
N SER A 15 1.63 -3.48 -36.08
CA SER A 15 0.96 -2.22 -35.83
C SER A 15 2.04 -1.34 -35.22
N GLN A 16 2.73 -0.60 -36.10
CA GLN A 16 3.76 0.37 -35.77
C GLN A 16 3.14 1.32 -34.75
N ARG A 17 3.33 1.02 -33.46
CA ARG A 17 3.07 1.94 -32.36
C ARG A 17 4.03 3.09 -32.58
N THR A 18 3.55 4.06 -33.33
CA THR A 18 4.27 5.28 -33.65
C THR A 18 4.39 6.05 -32.34
N GLU A 19 5.57 6.60 -32.01
CA GLU A 19 5.73 7.40 -30.78
C GLU A 19 4.70 8.54 -30.67
N ALA A 20 4.14 8.99 -31.80
CA ALA A 20 3.07 9.96 -31.92
C ALA A 20 1.73 9.49 -31.30
N ASP A 21 1.49 8.19 -31.13
CA ASP A 21 0.30 7.66 -30.44
C ASP A 21 0.29 8.01 -28.94
N ARG A 22 1.45 8.37 -28.35
CA ARG A 22 1.52 8.91 -26.98
C ARG A 22 0.85 10.28 -26.83
N LEU A 23 0.65 11.00 -27.94
CA LEU A 23 0.07 12.34 -27.96
C LEU A 23 -1.42 12.33 -28.35
N VAL A 24 -2.00 11.16 -28.64
CA VAL A 24 -3.40 11.05 -29.03
C VAL A 24 -4.29 11.25 -27.80
N ASN A 25 -4.82 12.47 -27.73
CA ASN A 25 -5.92 12.94 -26.91
C ASN A 25 -5.90 12.53 -25.44
N LYS A 26 -4.85 12.94 -24.73
CA LYS A 26 -4.79 12.81 -23.28
C LYS A 26 -5.78 13.79 -22.64
N ASN A 27 -6.82 13.27 -22.00
CA ASN A 27 -7.81 14.06 -21.26
C ASN A 27 -7.09 15.05 -20.32
N ARG A 28 -7.48 16.34 -20.32
CA ARG A 28 -6.79 17.41 -19.53
C ARG A 28 -6.66 17.04 -18.05
N PHE A 29 -7.61 16.28 -17.53
CA PHE A 29 -7.60 15.70 -16.18
C PHE A 29 -6.51 14.64 -15.96
N ILE A 30 -6.27 13.75 -16.91
CA ILE A 30 -5.17 12.77 -16.88
C ILE A 30 -3.83 13.52 -17.02
N GLY A 31 -3.80 14.61 -17.79
CA GLY A 31 -2.68 15.54 -17.87
C GLY A 31 -2.33 16.17 -16.51
N ALA A 32 -3.35 16.57 -15.76
CA ALA A 32 -3.19 17.12 -14.42
C ALA A 32 -2.74 16.07 -13.40
N LEU A 33 -3.37 14.88 -13.36
CA LEU A 33 -3.05 13.82 -12.40
C LEU A 33 -1.64 13.23 -12.56
N GLN A 34 -1.05 13.29 -13.77
CA GLN A 34 0.30 12.80 -14.03
C GLN A 34 1.41 13.79 -13.62
N ARG A 35 1.05 14.93 -13.02
CA ARG A 35 2.02 15.86 -12.48
C ARG A 35 2.64 15.29 -11.19
N PRO A 36 3.97 15.27 -11.06
CA PRO A 36 4.63 14.66 -9.90
C PRO A 36 4.26 15.34 -8.57
N GLU A 37 3.81 16.59 -8.60
CA GLU A 37 3.39 17.33 -7.42
C GLU A 37 2.01 16.89 -6.90
N ILE A 38 1.14 16.37 -7.77
CA ILE A 38 -0.24 16.04 -7.40
C ILE A 38 -0.31 14.87 -6.41
N GLY A 39 0.68 13.97 -6.42
CA GLY A 39 0.77 12.91 -5.42
C GLY A 39 0.90 13.46 -3.99
N PRO A 40 1.98 14.19 -3.66
CA PRO A 40 2.15 14.82 -2.36
C PRO A 40 1.00 15.74 -1.95
N PHE A 41 0.51 16.57 -2.87
CA PHE A 41 -0.63 17.47 -2.60
C PHE A 41 -1.92 16.69 -2.32
N GLY A 42 -2.19 15.62 -3.06
CA GLY A 42 -3.36 14.77 -2.84
C GLY A 42 -3.31 14.06 -1.49
N VAL A 43 -2.16 13.51 -1.12
CA VAL A 43 -1.95 12.88 0.20
C VAL A 43 -2.11 13.89 1.33
N MET A 44 -1.58 15.11 1.16
CA MET A 44 -1.74 16.18 2.15
C MET A 44 -3.21 16.54 2.37
N ILE A 45 -4.00 16.73 1.30
CA ILE A 45 -5.43 17.03 1.40
C ILE A 45 -6.18 15.87 2.06
N LEU A 46 -5.88 14.64 1.65
CA LEU A 46 -6.49 13.44 2.22
C LEU A 46 -6.20 13.35 3.73
N LEU A 47 -4.96 13.58 4.16
CA LEU A 47 -4.58 13.58 5.57
C LEU A 47 -5.26 14.69 6.35
N LEU A 48 -5.38 15.90 5.81
CA LEU A 48 -6.08 17.00 6.47
C LEU A 48 -7.56 16.68 6.67
N LEU A 49 -8.23 16.13 5.66
CA LEU A 49 -9.63 15.72 5.77
C LEU A 49 -9.80 14.53 6.72
N ALA A 50 -8.92 13.54 6.64
CA ALA A 50 -8.95 12.38 7.52
C ALA A 50 -8.71 12.78 8.99
N LEU A 51 -7.72 13.62 9.28
CA LEU A 51 -7.51 14.16 10.62
C LEU A 51 -8.72 14.99 11.07
N GLY A 52 -9.34 15.74 10.17
CA GLY A 52 -10.51 16.52 10.54
C GLY A 52 -11.75 15.70 10.86
N VAL A 53 -11.97 14.60 10.13
CA VAL A 53 -13.14 13.74 10.33
C VAL A 53 -12.91 12.71 11.42
N PHE A 54 -11.75 12.06 11.47
CA PHE A 54 -11.47 10.97 12.41
C PHE A 54 -10.94 11.45 13.77
N SER A 55 -10.55 12.72 13.90
CA SER A 55 -10.00 13.24 15.15
C SER A 55 -11.00 14.03 15.98
N VAL A 56 -12.27 14.11 15.57
CA VAL A 56 -13.38 14.63 16.39
C VAL A 56 -13.77 13.56 17.42
N PRO A 57 -13.82 13.88 18.73
CA PRO A 57 -14.21 12.92 19.76
C PRO A 57 -15.62 12.36 19.54
N GLU A 58 -15.84 11.08 19.86
CA GLU A 58 -17.17 10.46 19.83
C GLU A 58 -18.10 11.17 20.82
N GLY A 59 -19.15 11.83 20.31
CA GLY A 59 -20.17 12.52 21.13
C GLY A 59 -20.27 14.03 20.95
N VAL A 60 -19.46 14.65 20.08
CA VAL A 60 -19.62 16.06 19.66
C VAL A 60 -20.05 16.09 18.20
N ASP A 61 -21.33 16.39 17.95
CA ASP A 61 -21.89 16.56 16.59
C ASP A 61 -21.41 17.89 15.98
N SER A 62 -20.12 17.95 15.66
CA SER A 62 -19.47 19.08 15.01
C SER A 62 -19.30 18.76 13.53
N LEU A 63 -20.00 19.51 12.66
CA LEU A 63 -19.77 19.47 11.20
C LEU A 63 -18.48 20.20 10.78
N ASN A 64 -17.68 20.68 11.75
CA ASN A 64 -16.44 21.39 11.51
C ASN A 64 -15.24 20.44 11.54
N PRO A 65 -14.58 20.17 10.40
CA PRO A 65 -13.40 19.30 10.35
C PRO A 65 -12.17 19.89 11.05
N PHE A 66 -12.19 21.14 11.52
CA PHE A 66 -11.05 21.75 12.22
C PHE A 66 -11.17 21.69 13.75
N ASP A 67 -12.26 21.12 14.27
CA ASP A 67 -12.54 21.03 15.71
C ASP A 67 -11.95 19.76 16.35
N GLY A 68 -11.44 18.84 15.53
CA GLY A 68 -10.79 17.61 15.99
C GLY A 68 -9.44 17.86 16.67
N GLU A 69 -9.07 16.97 17.60
CA GLU A 69 -7.82 17.07 18.37
C GLU A 69 -6.55 17.08 17.49
N GLY A 70 -6.63 16.56 16.26
CA GLY A 70 -5.57 16.55 15.27
C GLY A 70 -5.14 17.95 14.81
N PHE A 71 -6.03 18.95 14.89
CA PHE A 71 -5.75 20.34 14.54
C PHE A 71 -5.41 21.24 15.74
N ASN A 72 -5.32 20.67 16.95
CA ASN A 72 -4.81 21.37 18.13
C ASN A 72 -3.33 21.78 17.93
N ALA A 73 -2.90 22.93 18.46
CA ALA A 73 -1.52 23.40 18.41
C ALA A 73 -0.48 22.36 18.89
N LEU A 74 -0.82 21.55 19.91
CA LEU A 74 0.02 20.44 20.37
C LEU A 74 0.08 19.28 19.37
N GLY A 75 -1.07 18.94 18.76
CA GLY A 75 -1.19 17.93 17.71
C GLY A 75 -0.41 18.31 16.45
N ILE A 76 -0.59 19.54 15.96
CA ILE A 76 0.13 20.09 14.80
C ILE A 76 1.65 20.06 15.04
N ARG A 77 2.11 20.44 16.25
CA ARG A 77 3.54 20.38 16.58
C ARG A 77 4.09 18.96 16.57
N ASN A 78 3.34 18.00 17.14
CA ASN A 78 3.76 16.59 17.16
C ASN A 78 3.81 15.99 15.75
N ASN A 79 2.75 16.21 14.97
CA ASN A 79 2.64 15.70 13.60
C ASN A 79 3.70 16.33 12.69
N THR A 80 3.93 17.63 12.76
CA THR A 80 4.98 18.31 11.97
C THR A 80 6.37 17.74 12.29
N ARG A 81 6.66 17.44 13.56
CA ARG A 81 7.94 16.82 13.95
C ARG A 81 8.12 15.43 13.35
N LEU A 82 7.08 14.59 13.38
CA LEU A 82 7.09 13.26 12.79
C LEU A 82 7.23 13.32 11.26
N VAL A 83 6.47 14.21 10.60
CA VAL A 83 6.53 14.42 9.15
C VAL A 83 7.91 14.91 8.72
N ALA A 84 8.52 15.83 9.46
CA ALA A 84 9.88 16.30 9.19
C ALA A 84 10.90 15.15 9.27
N GLN A 85 10.80 14.29 10.29
CA GLN A 85 11.68 13.14 10.45
C GLN A 85 11.51 12.14 9.29
N LEU A 86 10.27 11.78 8.94
CA LEU A 86 9.98 10.88 7.82
C LEU A 86 10.41 11.49 6.48
N GLY A 87 10.24 12.80 6.28
CA GLY A 87 10.66 13.52 5.08
C GLY A 87 12.17 13.52 4.88
N ILE A 88 12.95 13.75 5.94
CA ILE A 88 14.42 13.67 5.89
C ILE A 88 14.87 12.25 5.50
N ILE A 89 14.28 11.22 6.11
CA ILE A 89 14.59 9.81 5.80
C ILE A 89 14.19 9.47 4.36
N ALA A 90 13.02 9.93 3.90
CA ALA A 90 12.52 9.67 2.56
C ALA A 90 13.41 10.29 1.47
N ILE A 91 13.99 11.47 1.70
CA ILE A 91 14.97 12.07 0.77
C ILE A 91 16.20 11.18 0.64
N GLY A 92 16.74 10.67 1.76
CA GLY A 92 17.88 9.75 1.76
C GLY A 92 17.57 8.45 1.02
N ALA A 93 16.42 7.83 1.32
CA ALA A 93 15.96 6.63 0.61
C ALA A 93 15.74 6.89 -0.89
N GLY A 94 15.16 8.03 -1.26
CA GLY A 94 14.93 8.42 -2.64
C GLY A 94 16.23 8.59 -3.44
N LEU A 95 17.26 9.21 -2.84
CA LEU A 95 18.58 9.32 -3.47
C LEU A 95 19.21 7.94 -3.70
N LEU A 96 19.04 7.00 -2.78
CA LEU A 96 19.54 5.62 -2.91
C LEU A 96 18.77 4.81 -3.96
N ILE A 97 17.46 5.04 -4.11
CA ILE A 97 16.66 4.46 -5.21
C ILE A 97 17.16 4.98 -6.57
N ILE A 98 17.40 6.29 -6.68
CA ILE A 98 17.91 6.91 -7.92
C ILE A 98 19.33 6.42 -8.23
N ALA A 99 20.16 6.20 -7.22
CA ALA A 99 21.50 5.62 -7.36
C ALA A 99 21.49 4.14 -7.81
N GLY A 100 20.33 3.47 -7.74
CA GLY A 100 20.17 2.05 -8.09
C GLY A 100 20.48 1.08 -6.96
N GLU A 101 20.70 1.56 -5.74
CA GLU A 101 21.02 0.73 -4.57
C GLU A 101 19.78 0.08 -3.94
N PHE A 102 18.62 0.76 -4.03
CA PHE A 102 17.35 0.23 -3.56
C PHE A 102 16.34 0.11 -4.69
N ASP A 103 15.81 -1.09 -4.88
CA ASP A 103 14.64 -1.28 -5.74
C ASP A 103 13.41 -0.63 -5.11
N LEU A 104 12.54 -0.07 -5.94
CA LEU A 104 11.28 0.52 -5.49
C LEU A 104 10.40 -0.51 -4.76
N SER A 105 10.50 -1.79 -5.13
CA SER A 105 9.75 -2.89 -4.50
C SER A 105 10.15 -3.14 -3.04
N ILE A 106 11.38 -2.83 -2.63
CA ILE A 106 11.80 -2.96 -1.23
C ILE A 106 11.04 -1.98 -0.33
N GLY A 107 10.65 -0.81 -0.89
CA GLY A 107 9.92 0.22 -0.17
C GLY A 107 8.53 -0.25 0.28
N SER A 108 7.82 -1.01 -0.56
CA SER A 108 6.51 -1.57 -0.20
C SER A 108 6.64 -2.68 0.85
N MET A 109 7.68 -3.52 0.77
CA MET A 109 7.97 -4.55 1.78
C MET A 109 8.28 -3.94 3.15
N ILE A 110 9.08 -2.88 3.21
CA ILE A 110 9.40 -2.18 4.46
C ILE A 110 8.14 -1.54 5.04
N GLY A 111 7.31 -0.90 4.20
CA GLY A 111 6.05 -0.28 4.64
C GLY A 111 5.04 -1.29 5.19
N PHE A 112 4.86 -2.42 4.50
CA PHE A 112 4.00 -3.52 4.96
C PHE A 112 4.48 -4.11 6.28
N SER A 113 5.78 -4.45 6.36
CA SER A 113 6.41 -4.97 7.57
C SER A 113 6.23 -4.02 8.77
N GLY A 114 6.51 -2.73 8.58
CA GLY A 114 6.35 -1.72 9.61
C GLY A 114 4.89 -1.58 10.08
N MET A 115 3.92 -1.65 9.16
CA MET A 115 2.51 -1.61 9.51
C MET A 115 2.07 -2.85 10.29
N CYS A 116 2.46 -4.05 9.86
CA CYS A 116 2.21 -5.29 10.60
C CYS A 116 2.77 -5.22 12.02
N MET A 117 4.00 -4.76 12.17
CA MET A 117 4.64 -4.57 13.48
C MET A 117 3.88 -3.57 14.35
N ALA A 118 3.51 -2.40 13.80
CA ALA A 118 2.77 -1.38 14.53
C ALA A 118 1.39 -1.86 15.00
N VAL A 119 0.69 -2.62 14.16
CA VAL A 119 -0.60 -3.23 14.53
C VAL A 119 -0.41 -4.24 15.65
N MET A 120 0.59 -5.12 15.56
CA MET A 120 0.87 -6.10 16.63
C MET A 120 1.26 -5.46 17.95
N LEU A 121 2.04 -4.37 17.93
CA LEU A 121 2.43 -3.66 19.14
C LEU A 121 1.26 -2.92 19.79
N LYS A 122 0.32 -2.39 19.00
CA LYS A 122 -0.83 -1.65 19.53
C LYS A 122 -2.00 -2.54 19.94
N TRP A 123 -2.25 -3.61 19.18
CA TRP A 123 -3.46 -4.43 19.30
C TRP A 123 -3.18 -5.88 19.66
N GLY A 124 -1.92 -6.27 19.85
CA GLY A 124 -1.55 -7.66 20.07
C GLY A 124 -1.61 -8.49 18.78
N PHE A 125 -1.31 -9.79 18.91
CA PHE A 125 -1.40 -10.74 17.81
C PHE A 125 -2.54 -11.71 18.07
N HIS A 126 -3.58 -11.64 17.25
CA HIS A 126 -4.78 -12.48 17.36
C HIS A 126 -5.04 -13.24 16.06
N ILE A 127 -5.25 -14.55 16.17
CA ILE A 127 -5.76 -15.37 15.07
C ILE A 127 -7.26 -15.53 15.28
N VAL A 128 -8.03 -14.82 14.47
CA VAL A 128 -9.50 -14.87 14.47
C VAL A 128 -10.00 -15.60 13.23
N VAL A 129 -10.95 -16.52 13.42
CA VAL A 129 -11.62 -17.21 12.32
C VAL A 129 -13.11 -16.88 12.37
N PRO A 130 -13.71 -16.41 11.25
CA PRO A 130 -15.14 -16.21 11.18
C PRO A 130 -15.82 -17.57 11.08
N ILE A 131 -16.75 -17.85 11.99
CA ILE A 131 -17.65 -18.99 11.91
C ILE A 131 -19.07 -18.48 11.67
N VAL A 132 -19.81 -19.21 10.85
CA VAL A 132 -21.23 -18.94 10.64
C VAL A 132 -21.98 -19.77 11.66
N THR A 133 -22.60 -19.10 12.64
CA THR A 133 -23.41 -19.75 13.66
C THR A 133 -24.89 -19.49 13.36
N SER A 134 -25.70 -20.55 13.39
CA SER A 134 -27.16 -20.44 13.26
C SER A 134 -27.75 -20.19 14.64
N SER A 135 -28.06 -18.92 14.94
CA SER A 135 -28.79 -18.52 16.13
C SER A 135 -30.30 -18.43 15.84
N PRO A 136 -31.18 -18.44 16.85
CA PRO A 136 -32.64 -18.34 16.65
C PRO A 136 -33.10 -17.12 15.82
N ASP A 137 -32.31 -16.04 15.80
CA ASP A 137 -32.59 -14.80 15.07
C ASP A 137 -32.01 -14.75 13.63
N GLY A 138 -31.36 -15.83 13.16
CA GLY A 138 -30.81 -15.95 11.81
C GLY A 138 -29.38 -16.49 11.74
N MET A 139 -28.80 -16.51 10.54
CA MET A 139 -27.36 -16.79 10.36
C MET A 139 -26.54 -15.54 10.68
N SER A 140 -25.64 -15.63 11.66
CA SER A 140 -24.68 -14.58 11.99
C SER A 140 -23.24 -15.04 11.77
N ILE A 141 -22.36 -14.10 11.44
CA ILE A 141 -20.92 -14.34 11.35
C ILE A 141 -20.29 -13.92 12.68
N GLU A 142 -19.82 -14.89 13.46
CA GLU A 142 -19.13 -14.68 14.72
C GLU A 142 -17.63 -14.92 14.56
N TRP A 143 -16.80 -14.07 15.17
CA TRP A 143 -15.34 -14.18 15.09
C TRP A 143 -14.80 -14.87 16.32
N ILE A 144 -14.43 -16.15 16.19
CA ILE A 144 -13.80 -16.88 17.30
C ILE A 144 -12.29 -16.65 17.30
N ARG A 145 -11.73 -16.30 18.46
CA ARG A 145 -10.29 -16.15 18.67
C ARG A 145 -9.68 -17.50 18.97
N ILE A 146 -8.90 -18.04 18.04
CA ILE A 146 -8.22 -19.34 18.18
C ILE A 146 -6.93 -19.17 19.00
N PHE A 147 -6.23 -18.05 18.78
CA PHE A 147 -4.98 -17.72 19.45
C PHE A 147 -4.91 -16.23 19.73
N SER A 148 -4.44 -15.86 20.93
CA SER A 148 -4.41 -14.48 21.40
C SER A 148 -3.12 -14.22 22.16
N ILE A 149 -2.37 -13.21 21.73
CA ILE A 149 -1.27 -12.63 22.47
C ILE A 149 -1.62 -11.15 22.66
N ASP A 150 -2.05 -10.79 23.87
CA ASP A 150 -2.56 -9.44 24.14
C ASP A 150 -1.43 -8.41 24.26
N GLN A 151 -0.26 -8.83 24.74
CA GLN A 151 0.94 -8.00 24.83
C GLN A 151 2.07 -8.65 24.06
N VAL A 152 2.46 -8.03 22.96
CA VAL A 152 3.56 -8.49 22.10
C VAL A 152 4.77 -7.62 22.39
N ASP A 153 5.86 -8.23 22.85
CA ASP A 153 7.13 -7.52 23.02
C ASP A 153 7.70 -7.05 21.67
N PRO A 154 8.46 -5.95 21.62
CA PRO A 154 9.11 -5.47 20.40
C PRO A 154 9.89 -6.57 19.66
N TRP A 155 10.68 -7.37 20.36
CA TRP A 155 11.44 -8.46 19.76
C TRP A 155 10.55 -9.56 19.18
N MET A 156 9.43 -9.86 19.84
CA MET A 156 8.45 -10.83 19.36
C MET A 156 7.73 -10.30 18.12
N SER A 157 7.37 -9.01 18.09
CA SER A 157 6.75 -8.37 16.93
C SER A 157 7.68 -8.40 15.71
N VAL A 158 8.98 -8.16 15.91
CA VAL A 158 9.99 -8.25 14.84
C VAL A 158 10.12 -9.69 14.35
N GLY A 159 10.22 -10.66 15.26
CA GLY A 159 10.33 -12.08 14.89
C GLY A 159 9.12 -12.58 14.11
N ILE A 160 7.91 -12.28 14.57
CA ILE A 160 6.66 -12.66 13.89
C ILE A 160 6.58 -11.97 12.52
N THR A 161 6.82 -10.65 12.46
CA THR A 161 6.79 -9.90 11.20
C THR A 161 7.79 -10.47 10.20
N LEU A 162 9.01 -10.80 10.63
CA LEU A 162 10.06 -11.39 9.80
C LEU A 162 9.66 -12.77 9.28
N CYS A 163 9.05 -13.62 10.11
CA CYS A 163 8.52 -14.91 9.65
C CYS A 163 7.44 -14.72 8.58
N PHE A 164 6.54 -13.75 8.76
CA PHE A 164 5.49 -13.46 7.77
C PHE A 164 6.06 -12.90 6.46
N THR A 165 6.98 -11.94 6.52
CA THR A 165 7.56 -11.33 5.31
C THR A 165 8.41 -12.33 4.53
N LEU A 166 9.17 -13.20 5.21
CA LEU A 166 9.91 -14.28 4.57
C LEU A 166 8.98 -15.33 3.97
N PHE A 167 7.91 -15.71 4.67
CA PHE A 167 6.92 -16.66 4.16
C PHE A 167 6.24 -16.14 2.89
N PHE A 168 5.76 -14.88 2.91
CA PHE A 168 5.14 -14.27 1.73
C PHE A 168 6.14 -14.00 0.61
N GLY A 169 7.35 -13.54 0.92
CA GLY A 169 8.41 -13.36 -0.06
C GLY A 169 8.79 -14.67 -0.76
N TRP A 170 8.93 -15.75 0.02
CA TRP A 170 9.16 -17.10 -0.53
C TRP A 170 7.97 -17.60 -1.35
N LEU A 171 6.73 -17.40 -0.88
CA LEU A 171 5.52 -17.84 -1.59
C LEU A 171 5.36 -17.11 -2.94
N ILE A 172 5.57 -15.79 -2.96
CA ILE A 172 5.55 -15.00 -4.19
C ILE A 172 6.67 -15.46 -5.14
N GLY A 173 7.90 -15.61 -4.64
CA GLY A 173 9.02 -16.11 -5.45
C GLY A 173 8.76 -17.51 -6.00
N PHE A 174 8.21 -18.42 -5.19
CA PHE A 174 7.85 -19.77 -5.62
C PHE A 174 6.77 -19.76 -6.71
N ILE A 175 5.74 -18.92 -6.57
CA ILE A 175 4.70 -18.73 -7.58
C ILE A 175 5.31 -18.21 -8.88
N VAL A 176 6.14 -17.17 -8.82
CA VAL A 176 6.78 -16.58 -10.00
C VAL A 176 7.62 -17.62 -10.75
N VAL A 177 8.46 -18.38 -10.04
CA VAL A 177 9.28 -19.45 -10.63
C VAL A 177 8.41 -20.53 -11.28
N LYS A 178 7.29 -20.92 -10.66
CA LYS A 178 6.38 -21.94 -11.20
C LYS A 178 5.50 -21.47 -12.34
N THR A 179 5.13 -20.19 -12.35
CA THR A 179 4.16 -19.63 -13.31
C THR A 179 4.83 -18.97 -14.50
N GLY A 180 6.15 -18.73 -14.44
CA GLY A 180 6.89 -18.05 -15.51
C GLY A 180 6.44 -16.61 -15.72
N LEU A 181 5.77 -16.00 -14.73
CA LEU A 181 5.40 -14.59 -14.77
C LEU A 181 6.68 -13.76 -14.80
N ALA A 182 6.71 -12.71 -15.62
CA ALA A 182 7.84 -11.80 -15.68
C ALA A 182 8.04 -11.16 -14.29
N SER A 183 9.25 -11.36 -13.75
CA SER A 183 9.72 -10.73 -12.51
C SER A 183 10.14 -9.28 -12.75
#